data_AF-A0A3D2DJX1-F1
#
_entry.id   AF-A0A3D2DJX1-F1
#
_cell.length_a   1.000
_cell.length_b   1.000
_cell.length_c   1.000
_cell.angle_alpha   90.00
_cell.angle_beta   90.00
_cell.angle_gamma   90.00
#
_symmetry.space_group_name_H-M   'P 1'
#
loop_
_entity.id
_entity.type
_entity.pdbx_description
1 polymer ?
#
loop_
_entity_poly.entity_id
_entity_poly.type
_entity_poly.pdbx_seq_one_letter_code
_entity_poly.pdbx_strand_id
1 'polypeptide(L)' 'VTVIEALGHEWGEGKETKAPTCTEAGEKTYTCTRCNATKTEAIEALGHAYSEEWTVDKEATCEEAGSKS' A
#
# COMPACT_ATOMS: atom_id res chain seq x y z
N VAL A 1 18.84 37.44 -19.81
CA VAL A 1 18.60 36.61 -18.61
C VAL A 1 18.94 35.19 -18.98
N THR A 2 20.00 34.63 -18.40
CA THR A 2 20.34 33.21 -18.56
C THR A 2 19.52 32.42 -17.57
N VAL A 3 18.64 31.54 -18.07
CA VAL A 3 17.88 30.60 -17.25
C VAL A 3 18.80 29.42 -16.95
N ILE A 4 19.04 29.17 -15.66
CA ILE A 4 19.70 27.95 -15.21
C ILE A 4 18.58 26.97 -14.87
N GLU A 5 18.48 25.89 -15.63
CA GLU A 5 17.52 24.80 -15.39
C GLU A 5 17.81 24.13 -14.04
N ALA A 6 16.76 23.66 -13.37
CA ALA A 6 16.93 22.89 -12.14
C ALA A 6 17.65 21.57 -12.45
N LEU A 7 18.67 21.25 -11.66
CA LEU A 7 19.47 20.02 -11.79
C LEU A 7 18.67 18.73 -11.52
N GLY A 8 17.42 18.84 -11.07
CA GLY A 8 16.56 17.73 -10.65
C GLY A 8 16.90 17.19 -9.26
N HIS A 9 16.01 16.34 -8.74
CA HIS A 9 16.23 15.66 -7.46
C HIS A 9 16.92 14.31 -7.69
N GLU A 10 17.92 14.03 -6.86
CA GLU A 10 18.58 12.72 -6.77
C GLU A 10 18.04 12.00 -5.53
N TRP A 11 16.99 11.22 -5.71
CA TRP A 11 16.35 10.48 -4.62
C TRP A 11 17.25 9.30 -4.20
N GLY A 12 17.61 9.26 -2.92
CA GLY A 12 18.36 8.14 -2.33
C GLY A 12 17.49 6.89 -2.11
N GLU A 13 18.03 5.92 -1.37
CA GLU A 13 17.29 4.71 -1.00
C GLU A 13 16.04 5.07 -0.19
N GLY A 14 14.87 4.63 -0.68
CA GLY A 14 13.60 4.88 -0.02
C GLY A 14 13.46 4.03 1.24
N LYS A 15 13.25 4.69 2.38
CA LYS A 15 13.02 4.07 3.68
C LYS A 15 11.53 3.87 3.91
N GLU A 16 11.13 2.64 4.18
CA GLU A 16 9.76 2.34 4.61
C GLU A 16 9.48 3.05 5.95
N THR A 17 8.49 3.93 5.95
CA THR A 17 8.00 4.65 7.14
C THR A 17 6.75 3.98 7.70
N LYS A 18 5.97 3.32 6.84
CA LYS A 18 4.83 2.49 7.23
C LYS A 18 4.85 1.20 6.42
N ALA A 19 4.89 0.05 7.08
CA ALA A 19 4.77 -1.23 6.40
C ALA A 19 3.34 -1.39 5.82
N PRO A 20 3.18 -1.84 4.56
CA PRO A 20 1.87 -2.18 4.03
C PRO A 20 1.30 -3.39 4.79
N THR A 21 0.00 -3.38 5.03
CA THR A 21 -0.73 -4.53 5.56
C THR A 21 -1.61 -5.12 4.47
N CYS A 22 -2.32 -6.20 4.77
CA CYS A 22 -3.23 -6.82 3.82
C CYS A 22 -4.39 -5.87 3.40
N THR A 23 -4.81 -4.96 4.29
CA THR A 23 -5.88 -3.97 4.03
C THR A 23 -5.41 -2.53 3.87
N GLU A 24 -4.27 -2.17 4.48
CA GLU A 24 -3.78 -0.79 4.51
C GLU A 24 -2.54 -0.62 3.63
N ALA A 25 -2.55 0.44 2.82
CA ALA A 25 -1.36 0.88 2.12
C ALA A 25 -0.23 1.24 3.11
N GLY A 26 0.98 0.85 2.75
CA GLY A 26 2.21 1.27 3.38
C GLY A 26 2.69 2.61 2.84
N GLU A 27 3.84 3.04 3.31
CA GLU A 27 4.44 4.32 2.97
C GLU A 27 5.96 4.19 2.93
N LYS A 28 6.57 4.71 1.86
CA LYS A 28 8.01 4.81 1.68
C LYS A 28 8.41 6.27 1.51
N THR A 29 9.39 6.70 2.31
CA THR A 29 9.97 8.04 2.23
C THR A 29 11.35 7.99 1.59
N TYR A 30 11.55 8.79 0.55
CA TYR A 30 12.81 8.99 -0.14
C TYR A 30 13.40 10.33 0.25
N THR A 31 14.70 10.35 0.52
CA THR A 31 15.42 11.59 0.84
C THR A 31 16.39 11.90 -0.29
N CYS A 32 16.34 13.13 -0.80
CA CYS A 32 17.25 13.59 -1.83
C CYS A 32 18.65 13.77 -1.24
N THR A 33 19.65 13.09 -1.81
CA THR A 33 21.06 13.13 -1.37
C THR A 33 21.70 14.51 -1.58
N ARG A 34 21.15 15.31 -2.49
CA ARG A 34 21.71 16.62 -2.89
C ARG A 34 21.14 17.80 -2.13
N CYS A 35 19.85 17.77 -1.78
CA CYS A 35 19.17 18.92 -1.18
C CYS A 35 18.34 18.60 0.08
N ASN A 36 18.39 17.35 0.57
CA ASN A 36 17.63 16.89 1.74
C ASN A 36 16.10 17.03 1.61
N ALA A 37 15.58 17.29 0.41
CA ALA A 37 14.14 17.21 0.15
C ALA A 37 13.64 15.79 0.42
N THR A 38 12.43 15.66 0.95
CA THR A 38 11.78 14.36 1.16
C THR A 38 10.62 14.19 0.20
N LYS A 39 10.43 12.96 -0.28
CA LYS A 39 9.28 12.54 -1.09
C LYS A 39 8.70 11.30 -0.46
N THR A 40 7.38 11.27 -0.35
CA THR A 40 6.64 10.13 0.20
C THR A 40 5.87 9.46 -0.92
N GLU A 41 5.97 8.14 -1.02
CA GLU A 41 5.19 7.32 -1.96
C GLU A 41 4.42 6.26 -1.19
N ALA A 42 3.15 6.09 -1.55
CA ALA A 42 2.34 5.01 -1.00
C ALA A 42 2.82 3.68 -1.55
N ILE A 43 2.93 2.68 -0.67
CA ILE A 43 3.14 1.29 -1.05
C ILE A 43 1.76 0.65 -1.06
N GLU A 44 1.35 0.06 -2.17
CA GLU A 44 0.05 -0.63 -2.22
C GLU A 44 -0.06 -1.66 -1.09
N ALA A 45 -1.27 -1.83 -0.56
CA ALA A 45 -1.54 -2.88 0.41
C ALA A 45 -1.11 -4.23 -0.17
N LEU A 46 -0.68 -5.16 0.68
CA LEU A 46 -0.28 -6.50 0.26
C LEU A 46 -1.43 -7.26 -0.43
N GLY A 47 -2.65 -6.77 -0.25
CA GLY A 47 -3.87 -7.38 -0.72
C GLY A 47 -4.28 -8.52 0.22
N HIS A 48 -5.59 -8.68 0.38
CA HIS A 48 -6.11 -9.95 0.85
C HIS A 48 -6.37 -10.82 -0.38
N ALA A 49 -5.67 -11.95 -0.48
CA ALA A 49 -6.15 -13.07 -1.26
C ALA A 49 -7.33 -13.69 -0.49
N TYR A 50 -8.49 -13.03 -0.54
CA TYR A 50 -9.74 -13.71 -0.20
C TYR A 50 -9.93 -14.75 -1.30
N SER A 51 -9.79 -16.03 -0.96
CA SER A 51 -10.20 -17.08 -1.88
C SER A 51 -11.67 -16.84 -2.21
N GLU A 52 -12.01 -16.81 -3.50
CA GLU A 52 -13.39 -16.58 -3.95
C GLU A 52 -14.31 -17.77 -3.62
N GLU A 53 -13.72 -18.85 -3.09
CA GLU A 53 -14.41 -19.97 -2.48
C GLU A 53 -14.90 -19.59 -1.08
N TRP A 54 -16.05 -18.91 -1.03
CA TRP A 54 -16.83 -18.77 0.20
C TRP A 54 -17.22 -20.16 0.69
N THR A 55 -16.69 -20.58 1.83
CA THR A 55 -17.11 -21.84 2.44
C THR A 55 -18.42 -21.60 3.19
N VAL A 56 -19.46 -22.35 2.83
CA VAL A 56 -20.71 -22.34 3.59
C VAL A 56 -20.50 -23.19 4.85
N ASP A 57 -20.25 -22.55 5.99
CA ASP A 57 -20.05 -23.24 7.27
C ASP A 57 -21.34 -23.87 7.80
N LYS A 58 -22.50 -23.27 7.49
CA LYS A 58 -23.83 -23.82 7.78
C LYS A 58 -24.78 -23.49 6.63
N GLU A 59 -25.29 -24.51 5.96
CA GLU A 59 -26.31 -24.33 4.93
C GLU A 59 -27.60 -23.78 5.55
N ALA A 60 -28.21 -22.80 4.89
CA ALA A 60 -29.50 -22.27 5.29
C ALA A 60 -30.59 -23.30 4.97
N THR A 61 -31.52 -23.51 5.90
CA THR A 61 -32.71 -24.34 5.69
C THR A 61 -33.96 -23.47 5.75
N CYS A 62 -35.12 -24.06 5.48
CA CYS A 62 -36.40 -23.36 5.60
C CYS A 62 -36.73 -22.89 7.03
N GLU A 63 -36.01 -23.39 8.03
CA GLU A 63 -36.28 -23.16 9.45
C GLU A 63 -35.11 -22.47 10.17
N GLU A 64 -33.90 -22.47 9.60
CA GLU A 64 -32.71 -21.91 10.21
C GLU A 64 -31.86 -21.12 9.21
N ALA A 65 -31.36 -19.96 9.66
CA ALA A 65 -30.38 -19.19 8.90
C ALA A 65 -29.03 -19.93 8.83
N GLY A 66 -28.45 -19.93 7.64
CA GLY A 66 -27.09 -20.41 7.39
C GLY A 66 -26.03 -19.35 7.67
N SER A 67 -24.77 -19.77 7.69
CA SER A 67 -23.59 -18.93 7.91
C SER A 67 -22.53 -19.23 6.86
N LYS A 68 -21.82 -18.19 6.39
CA LYS A 68 -20.71 -18.29 5.44
C LYS A 68 -19.50 -17.52 5.96
N SER A 69 -18.29 -17.99 5.63
CA SER A 69 -16.99 -17.37 5.94
C SER A 69 -16.13 -17.20 4.69
#